data_AF-A0A2C5XNU9-F1
#
_entry.id   AF-A0A2C5XNU9-F1
#
_cell.length_a   1.000
_cell.length_b   1.000
_cell.length_c   1.000
_cell.angle_alpha   90.00
_cell.angle_beta   90.00
_cell.angle_gamma   90.00
#
_symmetry.space_group_name_H-M   'P 1'
#
loop_
_entity.id
_entity.type
_entity.pdbx_description
1 polymer ?
#
loop_
_entity_poly.entity_id
_entity_poly.type
_entity_poly.pdbx_seq_one_letter_code
_entity_poly.pdbx_strand_id
1 'polypeptide(L)'
;MKAAIPPNPSDDDIRSYLWSTLDSGRVIPGYGHAVLRRADPRFDALMDFAAARPEIAADPVFILVQRNSEIAPLVLLEHGKTQNPYPNVDSSSGVLFHHYGFHQTLYYTATFGVSRGLGPLAQLIWDRALGLPIERPKSINLEGILNSVGD
;
A
#
# COMPACT_ATOMS: atom_id res chain seq x y z
N MET A 1 -6.24 14.18 3.74
CA MET A 1 -7.62 14.00 3.25
C MET A 1 -8.67 14.40 4.29
N LYS A 2 -8.87 13.66 5.40
CA LYS A 2 -9.93 13.93 6.40
C LYS A 2 -10.03 15.39 6.92
N ALA A 3 -8.91 16.09 7.06
CA ALA A 3 -8.89 17.49 7.51
C ALA A 3 -9.19 18.52 6.40
N ALA A 4 -9.16 18.10 5.13
CA ALA A 4 -9.27 18.97 3.96
C ALA A 4 -10.59 18.78 3.19
N ILE A 5 -11.43 17.84 3.61
CA ILE A 5 -12.73 17.55 2.99
C ILE A 5 -13.83 17.59 4.07
N PRO A 6 -15.10 17.83 3.68
CA PRO A 6 -16.21 17.82 4.62
C PRO A 6 -16.36 16.49 5.37
N PRO A 7 -16.99 16.46 6.57
CA PRO A 7 -17.18 15.23 7.37
C PRO A 7 -17.91 14.09 6.65
N ASN A 8 -18.81 14.42 5.73
CA ASN A 8 -19.51 13.49 4.85
C ASN A 8 -19.24 13.91 3.40
N PRO A 9 -18.06 13.60 2.85
CA PRO A 9 -17.67 14.09 1.53
C PRO A 9 -18.55 13.45 0.45
N SER A 10 -18.86 14.18 -0.61
CA SER A 10 -19.41 13.61 -1.85
C SER A 10 -18.31 12.91 -2.67
N ASP A 11 -18.68 12.17 -3.72
CA ASP A 11 -17.69 11.57 -4.61
C ASP A 11 -16.89 12.66 -5.33
N ASP A 12 -17.53 13.78 -5.65
CA ASP A 12 -16.90 14.95 -6.25
C ASP A 12 -15.91 15.64 -5.30
N ASP A 13 -16.19 15.69 -4.00
CA ASP A 13 -15.24 16.22 -3.01
C ASP A 13 -13.97 15.36 -2.95
N ILE A 14 -14.15 14.03 -2.95
CA ILE A 14 -13.02 13.07 -2.98
C ILE A 14 -12.24 13.26 -4.27
N ARG A 15 -12.92 13.23 -5.43
CA ARG A 15 -12.31 13.39 -6.75
C ARG A 15 -11.52 14.71 -6.87
N SER A 16 -12.10 15.81 -6.43
CA SER A 16 -11.47 17.14 -6.44
C SER A 16 -10.23 17.17 -5.55
N TYR A 17 -10.29 16.56 -4.37
CA TYR A 17 -9.14 16.43 -3.48
C TYR A 17 -8.01 15.59 -4.11
N LEU A 18 -8.34 14.49 -4.77
CA LEU A 18 -7.35 13.64 -5.44
C LEU A 18 -6.67 14.37 -6.62
N TRP A 19 -7.44 15.06 -7.46
CA TRP A 19 -6.88 15.89 -8.54
C TRP A 19 -5.97 16.99 -8.01
N SER A 20 -6.42 17.77 -7.03
CA SER A 20 -5.56 18.81 -6.42
C SER A 20 -4.27 18.25 -5.81
N THR A 21 -4.30 17.01 -5.31
CA THR A 21 -3.11 16.31 -4.81
C THR A 21 -2.16 15.96 -5.95
N LEU A 22 -2.67 15.38 -7.03
CA LEU A 22 -1.86 15.01 -8.21
C LEU A 22 -1.29 16.24 -8.94
N ASP A 23 -2.09 17.30 -9.11
CA ASP A 23 -1.68 18.55 -9.75
C ASP A 23 -0.58 19.28 -8.96
N SER A 24 -0.56 19.09 -7.64
CA SER A 24 0.52 19.59 -6.78
C SER A 24 1.82 18.76 -6.85
N GLY A 25 1.88 17.74 -7.72
CA GLY A 25 3.03 16.85 -7.87
C GLY A 25 3.15 15.78 -6.79
N ARG A 26 2.14 15.62 -5.93
CA ARG A 26 2.10 14.57 -4.91
C ARG A 26 1.48 13.29 -5.46
N VAL A 27 1.62 12.20 -4.71
CA VAL A 27 1.06 10.88 -5.02
C VAL A 27 -0.09 10.54 -4.07
N ILE A 28 -0.92 9.57 -4.46
CA ILE A 28 -1.95 8.99 -3.61
C ILE A 28 -1.35 7.78 -2.87
N PRO A 29 -1.18 7.83 -1.54
CA PRO A 29 -0.55 6.73 -0.79
C PRO A 29 -1.34 5.43 -0.92
N GLY A 30 -0.61 4.32 -1.14
CA GLY A 30 -1.21 2.98 -1.23
C GLY A 30 -1.85 2.64 -2.59
N TYR A 31 -1.78 3.53 -3.57
CA TYR A 31 -2.24 3.31 -4.94
C TYR A 31 -1.08 3.46 -5.92
N GLY A 32 -1.11 2.67 -6.99
CA GLY A 32 -0.05 2.64 -7.99
C GLY A 32 0.94 1.49 -7.73
N HIS A 33 0.86 0.45 -8.56
CA HIS A 33 1.78 -0.69 -8.48
C HIS A 33 2.53 -0.87 -9.81
N ALA A 34 3.81 -1.24 -9.75
CA ALA A 34 4.60 -1.54 -10.94
C ALA A 34 4.25 -2.91 -11.60
N VAL A 35 3.42 -3.75 -10.96
CA VAL A 35 3.29 -5.18 -11.31
C VAL A 35 1.84 -5.64 -11.25
N LEU A 36 1.14 -5.43 -10.13
CA LEU A 36 -0.24 -5.91 -9.97
C LEU A 36 -1.19 -5.16 -10.89
N ARG A 37 -1.90 -5.91 -11.76
CA ARG A 37 -2.85 -5.38 -12.77
C ARG A 37 -4.30 -5.31 -12.28
N ARG A 38 -4.52 -5.56 -10.99
CA ARG A 38 -5.80 -5.53 -10.29
C ARG A 38 -5.55 -5.19 -8.83
N ALA A 39 -6.61 -4.96 -8.06
CA ALA A 39 -6.52 -4.84 -6.61
C ALA A 39 -5.78 -6.03 -5.99
N ASP A 40 -4.93 -5.72 -5.01
CA ASP A 40 -4.24 -6.73 -4.21
C ASP A 40 -5.26 -7.60 -3.47
N PRO A 41 -5.24 -8.94 -3.60
CA PRO A 41 -6.16 -9.82 -2.87
C PRO A 41 -6.13 -9.62 -1.35
N ARG A 42 -5.01 -9.14 -0.79
CA ARG A 42 -4.90 -8.81 0.63
C ARG A 42 -5.68 -7.54 0.99
N PHE A 43 -5.76 -6.58 0.07
CA PHE A 43 -6.64 -5.42 0.23
C PHE A 43 -8.09 -5.87 0.25
N ASP A 44 -8.51 -6.66 -0.74
CA ASP A 44 -9.88 -7.18 -0.86
C ASP A 44 -10.30 -7.94 0.39
N ALA A 45 -9.44 -8.84 0.90
CA ALA A 45 -9.73 -9.61 2.12
C ALA A 45 -9.97 -8.72 3.36
N LEU A 46 -9.24 -7.62 3.51
CA LEU A 46 -9.44 -6.68 4.62
C LEU A 46 -10.69 -5.81 4.43
N MET A 47 -11.01 -5.44 3.19
CA MET A 47 -12.24 -4.72 2.86
C MET A 47 -13.48 -5.59 3.13
N ASP A 48 -13.45 -6.86 2.73
CA ASP A 48 -14.52 -7.82 3.00
C ASP A 48 -14.70 -8.06 4.50
N PHE A 49 -13.59 -8.20 5.24
CA PHE A 49 -13.63 -8.32 6.69
C PHE A 49 -14.32 -7.12 7.36
N ALA A 50 -13.99 -5.91 6.92
CA ALA A 50 -14.57 -4.68 7.44
C ALA A 50 -16.05 -4.54 7.07
N ALA A 51 -16.39 -4.78 5.80
CA ALA A 51 -17.76 -4.65 5.29
C ALA A 51 -18.73 -5.67 5.92
N ALA A 52 -18.24 -6.86 6.30
CA ALA A 52 -19.04 -7.89 6.97
C ALA A 52 -19.41 -7.56 8.43
N ARG A 53 -18.89 -6.48 9.00
CA ARG A 53 -19.06 -6.09 10.40
C ARG A 53 -19.77 -4.74 10.51
N PRO A 54 -21.03 -4.70 10.99
CA PRO A 54 -21.83 -3.46 11.01
C PRO A 54 -21.15 -2.29 11.71
N GLU A 55 -20.41 -2.56 12.80
CA GLU A 55 -19.69 -1.56 13.57
C GLU A 55 -18.52 -0.92 12.82
N ILE A 56 -17.82 -1.70 11.98
CA ILE A 56 -16.73 -1.19 11.14
C ILE A 56 -17.29 -0.56 9.88
N ALA A 57 -18.30 -1.19 9.26
CA ALA A 57 -18.97 -0.69 8.07
C ALA A 57 -19.58 0.71 8.29
N ALA A 58 -20.02 1.01 9.51
CA ALA A 58 -20.51 2.33 9.90
C ALA A 58 -19.42 3.34 10.28
N ASP A 59 -18.14 2.94 10.36
CA ASP A 59 -17.02 3.82 10.71
C ASP A 59 -16.80 4.86 9.58
N PRO A 60 -16.86 6.18 9.87
CA PRO A 60 -16.67 7.21 8.85
C PRO A 60 -15.32 7.12 8.12
N VAL A 61 -14.28 6.63 8.78
CA VAL A 61 -12.97 6.44 8.17
C VAL A 61 -12.99 5.25 7.22
N PHE A 62 -13.69 4.16 7.57
CA PHE A 62 -13.83 3.01 6.68
C PHE A 62 -14.65 3.36 5.43
N ILE A 63 -15.76 4.07 5.59
CA ILE A 63 -16.58 4.56 4.47
C ILE A 63 -15.73 5.42 3.52
N LEU A 64 -14.87 6.29 4.06
CA LEU A 64 -13.94 7.08 3.26
C LEU A 64 -12.92 6.22 2.50
N VAL A 65 -12.35 5.20 3.15
CA VAL A 65 -11.42 4.26 2.52
C VAL A 65 -12.10 3.49 1.39
N GLN A 66 -13.32 3.00 1.62
CA GLN A 66 -14.13 2.29 0.62
C GLN A 66 -14.38 3.17 -0.62
N ARG A 67 -14.93 4.37 -0.44
CA ARG A 67 -15.20 5.28 -1.56
C ARG A 67 -13.93 5.73 -2.27
N ASN A 68 -12.85 5.98 -1.53
CA ASN A 68 -11.57 6.29 -2.13
C ASN A 68 -11.04 5.13 -2.99
N SER A 69 -11.29 3.87 -2.60
CA SER A 69 -10.88 2.69 -3.37
C SER A 69 -11.61 2.51 -4.69
N GLU A 70 -12.81 3.08 -4.80
CA GLU A 70 -13.61 3.11 -6.03
C GLU A 70 -13.22 4.29 -6.93
N ILE A 71 -12.97 5.46 -6.34
CA ILE A 71 -12.72 6.72 -7.08
C ILE A 71 -11.26 6.88 -7.51
N ALA A 72 -10.30 6.57 -6.62
CA ALA A 72 -8.89 6.82 -6.89
C ALA A 72 -8.35 6.08 -8.13
N PRO A 73 -8.75 4.82 -8.41
CA PRO A 73 -8.31 4.16 -9.63
C PRO A 73 -8.77 4.87 -10.91
N LEU A 74 -9.99 5.41 -10.91
CA LEU A 74 -10.53 6.17 -12.06
C LEU A 74 -9.76 7.47 -12.28
N VAL A 75 -9.48 8.21 -11.20
CA VAL A 75 -8.70 9.45 -11.26
C VAL A 75 -7.27 9.19 -11.74
N LEU A 76 -6.62 8.14 -11.23
CA LEU A 76 -5.25 7.79 -11.65
C LEU A 76 -5.17 7.33 -13.10
N LEU A 77 -6.20 6.62 -13.59
CA LEU A 77 -6.31 6.23 -14.99
C LEU A 77 -6.44 7.46 -15.90
N GLU A 78 -7.30 8.41 -15.52
CA GLU A 78 -7.51 9.66 -16.27
C GLU A 78 -6.28 10.57 -16.25
N HIS A 79 -5.58 10.65 -15.12
CA HIS A 79 -4.31 11.38 -15.00
C HIS A 79 -3.19 10.77 -15.86
N GLY A 80 -3.28 9.49 -16.23
CA GLY A 80 -2.48 8.87 -17.29
C GLY A 80 -1.01 8.56 -16.96
N LYS A 81 -0.51 8.92 -15.77
CA LYS A 81 0.89 8.62 -15.36
C LYS A 81 1.06 7.27 -14.66
N THR A 82 -0.02 6.68 -14.14
CA THR A 82 0.04 5.46 -13.33
C THR A 82 -0.26 4.24 -14.18
N GLN A 83 0.69 3.31 -14.27
CA GLN A 83 0.52 2.09 -15.08
C GLN A 83 -0.58 1.17 -14.53
N ASN A 84 -0.58 0.90 -13.22
CA ASN A 84 -1.61 0.09 -12.58
C ASN A 84 -2.20 0.86 -11.38
N PRO A 85 -3.42 1.40 -11.48
CA PRO A 85 -3.96 2.39 -10.53
C PRO A 85 -4.63 1.77 -9.29
N TYR A 86 -4.33 0.51 -8.97
CA TYR A 86 -5.05 -0.27 -7.96
C TYR A 86 -4.45 -0.14 -6.55
N PRO A 87 -5.26 -0.34 -5.50
CA PRO A 87 -4.79 -0.31 -4.12
C PRO A 87 -4.01 -1.58 -3.72
N ASN A 88 -3.20 -1.45 -2.68
CA ASN A 88 -2.55 -2.56 -1.98
C ASN A 88 -3.05 -2.70 -0.53
N VAL A 89 -2.59 -3.72 0.19
CA VAL A 89 -2.99 -4.00 1.59
C VAL A 89 -2.82 -2.81 2.56
N ASP A 90 -1.86 -1.91 2.32
CA ASP A 90 -1.58 -0.79 3.22
C ASP A 90 -2.65 0.31 3.09
N SER A 91 -3.45 0.29 2.01
CA SER A 91 -4.59 1.18 1.83
C SER A 91 -5.80 0.84 2.70
N SER A 92 -5.87 -0.37 3.28
CA SER A 92 -6.99 -0.81 4.12
C SER A 92 -6.59 -1.18 5.54
N SER A 93 -5.39 -1.74 5.79
CA SER A 93 -5.01 -2.22 7.12
C SER A 93 -5.08 -1.18 8.25
N GLY A 94 -4.72 0.08 7.95
CA GLY A 94 -4.67 1.15 8.94
C GLY A 94 -6.03 1.50 9.56
N VAL A 95 -7.14 1.38 8.82
CA VAL A 95 -8.47 1.68 9.34
C VAL A 95 -8.94 0.64 10.36
N LEU A 96 -8.58 -0.63 10.14
CA LEU A 96 -8.90 -1.71 11.06
C LEU A 96 -8.13 -1.57 12.38
N PHE A 97 -6.82 -1.26 12.31
CA PHE A 97 -6.04 -0.96 13.51
C PHE A 97 -6.65 0.21 14.29
N HIS A 98 -6.97 1.30 13.59
CA HIS A 98 -7.55 2.48 14.21
C HIS A 98 -8.90 2.19 14.87
N HIS A 99 -9.78 1.44 14.20
CA HIS A 99 -11.09 1.06 14.74
C HIS A 99 -10.98 0.27 16.05
N TYR A 100 -10.02 -0.66 16.14
CA TYR A 100 -9.78 -1.47 17.33
C TYR A 100 -8.87 -0.82 18.39
N GLY A 101 -8.62 0.49 18.30
CA GLY A 101 -7.92 1.26 19.34
C GLY A 101 -6.41 1.35 19.20
N PHE A 102 -5.83 0.86 18.10
CA PHE A 102 -4.41 1.07 17.79
C PHE A 102 -4.26 2.40 17.07
N HIS A 103 -4.06 3.49 17.83
CA HIS A 103 -3.94 4.83 17.25
C HIS A 103 -2.48 5.30 17.05
N GLN A 104 -1.50 4.61 17.63
CA GLN A 104 -0.09 4.92 17.46
C GLN A 104 0.41 4.34 16.14
N THR A 105 0.31 5.11 15.05
CA THR A 105 0.67 4.67 13.69
C THR A 105 2.11 4.18 13.56
N LEU A 106 3.06 4.75 14.32
CA LEU A 106 4.46 4.29 14.37
C LEU A 106 4.60 2.85 14.91
N TYR A 107 3.63 2.36 15.68
CA TYR A 107 3.62 0.99 16.20
C TYR A 107 3.13 -0.04 15.16
N TYR A 108 2.48 0.39 14.07
CA TYR A 108 1.96 -0.54 13.05
C TYR A 108 3.08 -1.38 12.42
N THR A 109 4.30 -0.85 12.31
CA THR A 109 5.44 -1.60 11.81
C THR A 109 5.83 -2.78 12.71
N ALA A 110 5.57 -2.69 14.02
CA ALA A 110 5.84 -3.80 14.93
C ALA A 110 4.90 -4.98 14.68
N THR A 111 3.59 -4.73 14.46
CA THR A 111 2.62 -5.78 14.11
C THR A 111 2.95 -6.40 12.76
N PHE A 112 3.41 -5.58 11.80
CA PHE A 112 3.91 -6.07 10.53
C PHE A 112 5.13 -7.00 10.71
N GLY A 113 6.12 -6.61 11.54
CA GLY A 113 7.29 -7.43 11.84
C GLY A 113 6.94 -8.80 12.43
N VAL A 114 6.01 -8.85 13.38
CA VAL A 114 5.53 -10.09 14.00
C VAL A 114 4.87 -11.00 12.95
N SER A 115 3.97 -10.47 12.14
CA SER A 115 3.32 -11.24 11.05
C SER A 115 4.35 -11.72 10.03
N ARG A 116 5.27 -10.84 9.62
CA ARG A 116 6.30 -11.16 8.63
C ARG A 116 7.22 -12.26 9.11
N GLY A 117 7.52 -12.37 10.41
CA GLY A 117 8.38 -13.41 10.97
C GLY A 117 8.03 -14.83 10.52
N LEU A 118 6.75 -15.14 10.30
CA LEU A 118 6.29 -16.46 9.85
C LEU A 118 6.90 -16.90 8.51
N GLY A 119 7.09 -15.97 7.57
CA GLY A 119 7.58 -16.27 6.22
C GLY A 119 9.10 -16.51 6.17
N PRO A 120 9.94 -15.49 6.42
CA PRO A 120 11.39 -15.61 6.37
C PRO A 120 11.96 -16.61 7.36
N LEU A 121 11.35 -16.81 8.55
CA LEU A 121 11.84 -17.84 9.47
C LEU A 121 11.57 -19.25 8.94
N ALA A 122 10.41 -19.49 8.31
CA ALA A 122 10.13 -20.76 7.64
C ALA A 122 11.10 -20.98 6.46
N GLN A 123 11.35 -19.94 5.66
CA GLN A 123 12.35 -20.00 4.58
C GLN A 123 13.75 -20.27 5.13
N LEU A 124 14.13 -19.64 6.23
CA LEU A 124 15.44 -19.80 6.85
C LEU A 124 15.70 -21.25 7.27
N ILE A 125 14.68 -21.96 7.77
CA ILE A 125 14.78 -23.40 8.09
C ILE A 125 15.12 -24.19 6.81
N TRP A 126 14.42 -23.93 5.71
CA TRP A 126 14.68 -24.59 4.43
C TRP A 126 16.05 -24.25 3.85
N ASP A 127 16.49 -23.01 3.98
CA ASP A 127 17.82 -22.61 3.52
C ASP A 127 18.93 -23.40 4.23
N ARG A 128 18.72 -23.75 5.52
CA ARG A 128 19.66 -24.61 6.26
C ARG A 128 19.52 -26.08 5.86
N ALA A 129 18.31 -26.58 5.72
CA ALA A 129 18.06 -27.96 5.31
C ALA A 129 18.64 -28.26 3.91
N LEU A 130 18.58 -27.29 3.00
CA LEU A 130 19.13 -27.37 1.65
C LEU A 130 20.63 -27.03 1.57
N GLY A 131 21.25 -26.61 2.67
CA GLY A 131 22.66 -26.24 2.70
C GLY A 131 23.00 -25.06 1.79
N LEU A 132 22.10 -24.08 1.64
CA LEU A 132 22.34 -22.92 0.77
C LEU A 132 23.60 -22.16 1.24
N PRO A 133 24.49 -21.77 0.31
CA PRO A 133 25.76 -21.12 0.63
C PRO A 133 25.55 -19.67 1.10
N ILE A 134 26.65 -19.05 1.53
CA ILE A 134 26.66 -17.60 1.82
C ILE A 134 26.33 -16.79 0.57
N GLU A 135 25.37 -15.87 0.68
CA GLU A 135 25.12 -14.87 -0.36
C GLU A 135 26.26 -13.84 -0.36
N ARG A 136 26.98 -13.71 -1.48
CA ARG A 136 28.14 -12.81 -1.61
C ARG A 136 28.18 -12.13 -2.99
N PRO A 137 27.30 -11.16 -3.26
CA PRO A 137 27.33 -10.40 -4.50
C PRO A 137 28.62 -9.58 -4.62
N LYS A 138 29.11 -9.40 -5.85
CA LYS A 138 30.24 -8.49 -6.11
C LYS A 138 29.71 -7.06 -6.26
N SER A 139 30.33 -6.12 -5.55
CA SER A 139 30.11 -4.69 -5.77
C SER A 139 31.08 -4.16 -6.82
N ILE A 140 30.64 -3.13 -7.55
CA ILE A 140 31.46 -2.39 -8.50
C ILE A 140 31.11 -0.90 -8.35
N ASN A 141 32.10 -0.02 -8.42
CA ASN A 141 31.90 1.42 -8.43
C ASN A 141 31.67 1.93 -9.87
N LEU A 142 31.35 3.21 -10.04
CA LEU A 142 31.08 3.78 -11.36
C LEU A 142 32.29 3.65 -12.31
N GLU A 143 33.50 3.88 -11.80
CA GLU A 143 34.74 3.70 -12.57
C GLU A 143 34.90 2.26 -13.06
N GLY A 144 34.64 1.26 -12.21
CA GLY A 144 34.66 -0.14 -12.60
C GLY A 144 33.62 -0.47 -13.69
N ILE A 145 32.46 0.19 -13.66
CA ILE A 145 31.46 0.05 -14.73
C ILE A 145 31.98 0.64 -16.03
N LEU A 146 32.51 1.87 -16.02
CA LEU A 146 33.08 2.53 -17.21
C LEU A 146 34.21 1.68 -17.84
N ASN A 147 35.14 1.22 -17.01
CA ASN A 147 36.23 0.35 -17.44
C ASN A 147 35.73 -1.00 -18.01
N SER A 148 34.55 -1.48 -17.59
CA SER A 148 33.98 -2.73 -18.09
C SER A 148 33.32 -2.62 -19.46
N VAL A 149 32.94 -1.40 -19.88
CA VAL A 149 32.31 -1.13 -21.19
C VAL A 149 33.28 -0.57 -22.23
N GLY A 150 34.52 -0.23 -21.83
CA GLY A 150 35.61 0.10 -22.75
C GLY A 150 35.71 1.57 -23.17
N ASP A 151 35.11 2.48 -22.39
CA ASP A 151 35.21 3.94 -22.56
C ASP A 151 36.29 4.56 -21.66
#